data_AF-A0A3S0ZAM8-F1
#
_entry.id   AF-A0A3S0ZAM8-F1
#
_cell.length_a   1.000
_cell.length_b   1.000
_cell.length_c   1.000
_cell.angle_alpha   90.00
_cell.angle_beta   90.00
_cell.angle_gamma   90.00
#
_symmetry.space_group_name_H-M   'P 1'
#
loop_
_entity.id
_entity.type
_entity.pdbx_description
1 polymer ?
#
loop_
_entity_poly.entity_id
_entity_poly.type
_entity_poly.pdbx_seq_one_letter_code
_entity_poly.pdbx_strand_id
1 'polypeptide(L)'
;FSINLCVGSDYNEDTPLHFNPRFDNQEVVRNSSSGGGWGDEEKEGGFPFTQGAPYDVKIAVMESHYEISVNGSHFCNYNHRQPFQSVRNVYIEGATTANWVVSQFLYQVPFPISDGVEIIVHGVATGSAYR
;
A
#
# COMPACT_ATOMS: atom_id res chain seq x y z
N PHE A 1 6.69 -7.03 -0.95
CA PHE A 1 6.13 -6.43 0.28
C PHE A 1 4.73 -5.93 -0.04
N SER A 2 3.96 -5.51 0.95
CA SER A 2 2.67 -4.83 0.74
C SER A 2 2.54 -3.62 1.66
N ILE A 3 1.75 -2.65 1.21
CA ILE A 3 1.27 -1.52 2.00
C ILE A 3 -0.26 -1.64 1.99
N ASN A 4 -0.86 -1.78 3.17
CA ASN A 4 -2.30 -1.94 3.32
C ASN A 4 -2.88 -0.76 4.12
N LEU A 5 -3.89 -0.10 3.58
CA LEU A 5 -4.75 0.82 4.31
C LEU A 5 -5.95 0.03 4.83
N CYS A 6 -6.12 -0.05 6.15
CA CYS A 6 -7.09 -0.93 6.80
C CYS A 6 -8.07 -0.14 7.70
N VAL A 7 -9.31 -0.63 7.79
CA VAL A 7 -10.38 -0.01 8.60
C VAL A 7 -10.16 -0.19 10.10
N GLY A 8 -9.59 -1.31 10.52
CA GLY A 8 -9.20 -1.53 11.92
C GLY A 8 -7.99 -2.43 12.03
N SER A 9 -7.85 -3.08 13.18
CA SER A 9 -6.57 -3.65 13.61
C SER A 9 -6.44 -5.15 13.35
N ASP A 10 -7.55 -5.82 13.00
CA ASP A 10 -7.56 -7.25 12.74
C ASP A 10 -7.42 -7.55 11.24
N TYR A 11 -6.75 -8.66 10.91
CA TYR A 11 -6.48 -9.05 9.52
C TYR A 11 -7.76 -9.36 8.71
N ASN A 12 -8.86 -9.67 9.38
CA ASN A 12 -10.16 -9.93 8.74
C ASN A 12 -10.95 -8.65 8.47
N GLU A 13 -10.41 -7.49 8.83
CA GLU A 13 -11.08 -6.22 8.58
C GLU A 13 -10.85 -5.73 7.15
N ASP A 14 -11.78 -4.87 6.74
CA ASP A 14 -11.80 -4.32 5.40
C ASP A 14 -10.50 -3.55 5.10
N THR A 15 -10.00 -3.76 3.90
CA THR A 15 -8.79 -3.13 3.37
C THR A 15 -9.17 -2.28 2.16
N PRO A 16 -9.46 -0.97 2.36
CA PRO A 16 -9.74 -0.05 1.27
C PRO A 16 -8.69 -0.04 0.16
N LEU A 17 -7.40 -0.18 0.51
CA LEU A 17 -6.31 -0.26 -0.45
C LEU A 17 -5.26 -1.26 0.00
N HIS A 18 -5.03 -2.27 -0.83
CA HIS A 18 -3.88 -3.15 -0.80
C HIS A 18 -2.96 -2.77 -1.95
N PHE A 19 -1.72 -2.41 -1.67
CA PHE A 19 -0.69 -2.12 -2.67
C PHE A 19 0.45 -3.12 -2.52
N ASN A 20 0.63 -4.00 -3.51
CA ASN A 20 1.51 -5.15 -3.41
C ASN A 20 2.42 -5.32 -4.63
N PRO A 21 3.64 -4.76 -4.57
CA PRO A 21 4.70 -5.11 -5.49
C PRO A 21 5.10 -6.59 -5.35
N ARG A 22 4.95 -7.34 -6.45
CA ARG A 22 5.32 -8.75 -6.60
C ARG A 22 6.54 -8.85 -7.53
N PHE A 23 7.70 -9.16 -6.95
CA PHE A 23 8.96 -9.23 -7.69
C PHE A 23 9.00 -10.39 -8.69
N ASP A 24 8.36 -11.52 -8.38
CA ASP A 24 8.41 -12.73 -9.22
C ASP A 24 7.79 -12.49 -10.60
N ASN A 25 6.66 -11.77 -10.63
CA ASN A 25 5.95 -11.42 -11.86
C ASN A 25 6.33 -10.03 -12.40
N GLN A 26 7.13 -9.26 -11.65
CA GLN A 26 7.39 -7.84 -11.91
C GLN A 26 6.09 -7.07 -12.19
N GLU A 27 5.18 -7.12 -11.23
CA GLU A 27 3.91 -6.41 -11.27
C GLU A 27 3.60 -5.77 -9.93
N VAL A 28 2.78 -4.72 -9.93
CA VAL A 28 2.25 -4.12 -8.71
C VAL A 28 0.75 -4.34 -8.71
N VAL A 29 0.30 -5.21 -7.82
CA VAL A 29 -1.12 -5.48 -7.65
C VAL A 29 -1.73 -4.45 -6.72
N ARG A 30 -2.86 -3.85 -7.14
CA ARG A 30 -3.75 -3.13 -6.23
C ARG A 30 -5.11 -3.79 -6.15
N ASN A 31 -5.68 -3.81 -4.95
CA ASN A 31 -7.01 -4.38 -4.71
C ASN A 31 -7.63 -3.80 -3.44
N SER A 32 -8.87 -4.17 -3.16
CA SER A 32 -9.56 -3.92 -1.90
C SER A 32 -10.14 -5.24 -1.37
N SER A 33 -10.18 -5.40 -0.05
CA SER A 33 -10.83 -6.53 0.62
C SER A 33 -12.02 -6.03 1.43
N SER A 34 -13.17 -6.71 1.33
CA SER A 34 -14.34 -6.44 2.18
C SER A 34 -14.94 -7.75 2.69
N GLY A 35 -15.25 -7.82 3.99
CA GLY A 35 -15.77 -9.03 4.62
C GLY A 35 -14.85 -10.25 4.47
N GLY A 36 -13.53 -10.02 4.39
CA GLY A 36 -12.52 -11.05 4.18
C GLY A 36 -12.35 -11.53 2.72
N GLY A 37 -13.10 -10.98 1.76
CA GLY A 37 -13.00 -11.30 0.34
C GLY A 37 -12.27 -10.23 -0.47
N TRP A 38 -11.30 -10.65 -1.29
CA TRP A 38 -10.62 -9.78 -2.25
C TRP A 38 -11.49 -9.51 -3.48
N GLY A 39 -11.48 -8.26 -3.98
CA GLY A 39 -12.12 -7.87 -5.23
C GLY A 39 -11.25 -8.14 -6.47
N ASP A 40 -11.50 -7.38 -7.55
CA ASP A 40 -10.76 -7.50 -8.80
C ASP A 40 -9.37 -6.83 -8.71
N GLU A 41 -8.31 -7.54 -9.10
CA GLU A 41 -6.94 -7.02 -9.12
C GLU A 41 -6.72 -6.00 -10.26
N GLU A 42 -6.11 -4.85 -9.95
CA GLU A 42 -5.53 -3.91 -10.92
C GLU A 42 -4.00 -4.09 -10.98
N LYS A 43 -3.41 -4.12 -12.18
CA LYS A 43 -2.02 -4.57 -12.41
C LYS A 43 -1.22 -3.74 -13.40
N GLU A 44 -1.88 -2.80 -14.06
CA GLU A 44 -1.27 -1.89 -15.03
C GLU A 44 -0.30 -0.91 -14.36
N GLY A 45 0.62 -0.33 -15.13
CA GLY A 45 1.62 0.66 -14.66
C GLY A 45 3.06 0.14 -14.62
N GLY A 46 3.28 -1.18 -14.75
CA GLY A 46 4.61 -1.79 -14.76
C GLY A 46 5.19 -2.00 -13.36
N PHE A 47 6.53 -2.04 -13.26
CA PHE A 47 7.22 -2.39 -12.01
C PHE A 47 8.40 -1.44 -11.70
N PRO A 48 8.17 -0.39 -10.90
CA PRO A 48 9.17 0.64 -10.60
C PRO A 48 10.08 0.30 -9.41
N PHE A 49 10.30 -0.99 -9.12
CA PHE A 49 11.07 -1.43 -7.97
C PHE A 49 12.28 -2.26 -8.38
N THR A 50 13.41 -2.02 -7.71
CA THR A 50 14.63 -2.80 -7.87
C THR A 50 14.99 -3.43 -6.52
N GLN A 51 15.29 -4.73 -6.53
CA GLN A 51 15.68 -5.44 -5.32
C GLN A 51 16.98 -4.84 -4.75
N GLY A 52 17.01 -4.63 -3.43
CA GLY A 52 18.12 -4.01 -2.72
C GLY A 52 18.22 -2.48 -2.90
N ALA A 53 17.39 -1.87 -3.74
CA ALA A 53 17.34 -0.43 -3.91
C ALA A 53 16.32 0.22 -2.96
N PRO A 54 16.59 1.45 -2.49
CA PRO A 54 15.58 2.26 -1.82
C PRO A 54 14.39 2.54 -2.73
N TYR A 55 13.21 2.66 -2.11
CA TYR A 55 12.01 3.14 -2.75
C TYR A 55 11.28 4.14 -1.86
N ASP A 56 10.51 5.00 -2.52
CA ASP A 56 9.58 5.95 -1.92
C ASP A 56 8.19 5.70 -2.53
N VAL A 57 7.23 5.24 -1.74
CA VAL A 57 5.83 5.14 -2.18
C VAL A 57 5.03 6.23 -1.50
N LYS A 58 4.39 7.09 -2.30
CA LYS A 58 3.46 8.11 -1.84
C LYS A 58 2.04 7.72 -2.27
N ILE A 59 1.12 7.71 -1.31
CA ILE A 59 -0.31 7.49 -1.53
C ILE A 59 -1.01 8.79 -1.09
N ALA A 60 -1.41 9.61 -2.06
CA ALA A 60 -2.19 10.82 -1.82
C ALA A 60 -3.67 10.48 -1.90
N VAL A 61 -4.44 10.92 -0.89
CA VAL A 61 -5.88 10.71 -0.84
C VAL A 61 -6.56 11.84 -1.58
N MET A 62 -7.19 11.52 -2.70
CA MET A 62 -8.02 12.45 -3.47
C MET A 62 -9.50 12.12 -3.25
N GLU A 63 -10.40 13.03 -3.58
CA GLU A 63 -11.85 12.84 -3.40
C GLU A 63 -12.37 11.54 -4.05
N SER A 64 -11.89 11.18 -5.24
CA SER A 64 -12.37 10.03 -6.02
C SER A 64 -11.45 8.82 -6.06
N HIS A 65 -10.18 8.97 -5.69
CA HIS A 65 -9.16 7.92 -5.82
C HIS A 65 -7.99 8.13 -4.86
N TYR A 66 -7.15 7.12 -4.73
CA TYR A 66 -5.78 7.28 -4.27
C TYR A 66 -4.87 7.57 -5.46
N GLU A 67 -4.16 8.70 -5.45
CA GLU A 67 -3.10 8.98 -6.41
C GLU A 67 -1.77 8.43 -5.87
N ILE A 68 -1.17 7.49 -6.61
CA ILE A 68 0.01 6.75 -6.16
C ILE A 68 1.21 7.14 -7.01
N SER A 69 2.30 7.50 -6.32
CA SER A 69 3.60 7.78 -6.94
C SER A 69 4.68 6.88 -6.34
N VAL A 70 5.62 6.46 -7.18
CA VAL A 70 6.81 5.71 -6.77
C VAL A 70 8.06 6.48 -7.19
N ASN A 71 8.99 6.69 -6.25
CA ASN A 71 10.25 7.40 -6.47
C ASN A 71 10.04 8.80 -7.09
N GLY A 72 9.03 9.53 -6.60
CA GLY A 72 8.67 10.87 -7.07
C GLY A 72 7.98 10.93 -8.43
N SER A 73 7.75 9.79 -9.10
CA SER A 73 7.05 9.71 -10.38
C SER A 73 5.63 9.17 -10.20
N HIS A 74 4.67 9.73 -10.92
CA HIS A 74 3.31 9.20 -10.97
C HIS A 74 3.34 7.73 -11.43
N PHE A 75 2.61 6.87 -10.72
CA PHE A 75 2.54 5.44 -11.02
C PHE A 75 1.14 5.04 -11.49
N CYS A 76 0.12 5.27 -10.66
CA CYS A 76 -1.27 4.96 -11.01
C CYS A 76 -2.27 5.72 -10.14
N ASN A 77 -3.54 5.69 -10.56
CA ASN A 77 -4.67 6.12 -9.76
C ASN A 77 -5.51 4.89 -9.41
N TYR A 78 -5.86 4.70 -8.14
CA TYR A 78 -6.73 3.63 -7.69
C TYR A 78 -8.05 4.20 -7.18
N ASN A 79 -9.14 3.99 -7.93
CA ASN A 79 -10.45 4.54 -7.57
C ASN A 79 -10.93 3.97 -6.23
N HIS A 80 -11.55 4.81 -5.41
CA HIS A 80 -12.09 4.38 -4.12
C HIS A 80 -13.19 3.32 -4.32
N ARG A 81 -12.94 2.11 -3.83
CA ARG A 81 -13.96 1.04 -3.75
C ARG A 81 -14.69 1.03 -2.40
N GLN A 82 -14.11 1.72 -1.41
CA GLN A 82 -14.62 1.86 -0.06
C GLN A 82 -14.38 3.30 0.42
N PRO A 83 -15.12 3.82 1.41
CA PRO A 83 -14.91 5.18 1.92
C PRO A 83 -13.51 5.34 2.53
N PHE A 84 -12.67 6.21 1.97
CA PHE A 84 -11.31 6.41 2.48
C PHE A 84 -11.27 6.91 3.93
N GLN A 85 -12.34 7.55 4.41
CA GLN A 85 -12.50 8.03 5.79
C GLN A 85 -12.59 6.87 6.80
N SER A 86 -12.87 5.65 6.34
CA SER A 86 -12.89 4.46 7.18
C SER A 86 -11.50 3.96 7.55
N VAL A 87 -10.44 4.35 6.83
CA VAL A 87 -9.07 3.92 7.10
C VAL A 87 -8.62 4.42 8.48
N ARG A 88 -8.14 3.50 9.31
CA ARG A 88 -7.57 3.80 10.64
C ARG A 88 -6.15 3.31 10.80
N ASN A 89 -5.69 2.38 9.98
CA ASN A 89 -4.40 1.74 10.15
C ASN A 89 -3.66 1.61 8.82
N VAL A 90 -2.33 1.71 8.88
CA VAL A 90 -1.44 1.37 7.78
C VAL A 90 -0.58 0.18 8.21
N TYR A 91 -0.64 -0.90 7.44
CA TYR A 91 0.18 -2.10 7.63
C TYR A 91 1.21 -2.23 6.52
N ILE A 92 2.46 -2.48 6.90
CA ILE A 92 3.53 -2.79 5.94
C ILE A 92 4.04 -4.20 6.22
N GLU A 93 3.93 -5.10 5.24
CA GLU A 93 4.23 -6.52 5.41
C GLU A 93 5.19 -7.07 4.33
N GLY A 94 5.81 -8.21 4.62
CA GLY A 94 6.70 -8.93 3.71
C GLY A 94 8.14 -8.41 3.69
N ALA A 95 8.92 -8.89 2.70
CA ALA A 95 10.35 -8.66 2.61
C ALA A 95 10.72 -7.23 2.14
N THR A 96 10.61 -6.29 3.06
CA THR A 96 11.13 -4.93 2.93
C THR A 96 11.81 -4.53 4.24
N THR A 97 12.94 -3.83 4.17
CA THR A 97 13.55 -3.15 5.31
C THR A 97 13.14 -1.69 5.25
N ALA A 98 12.19 -1.29 6.10
CA ALA A 98 11.90 0.13 6.32
C ALA A 98 13.07 0.77 7.07
N ASN A 99 13.50 1.97 6.66
CA ASN A 99 14.62 2.67 7.28
C ASN A 99 14.32 3.22 8.70
N TRP A 100 13.12 2.92 9.23
CA TRP A 100 12.80 2.98 10.65
C TRP A 100 12.36 1.56 11.08
N VAL A 101 12.96 1.07 12.17
CA VAL A 101 13.14 -0.34 12.55
C VAL A 101 11.84 -1.19 12.64
N VAL A 102 11.96 -2.47 12.25
CA VAL A 102 11.09 -3.68 12.41
C VAL A 102 10.14 -4.07 11.25
N SER A 103 10.19 -5.36 10.89
CA SER A 103 9.22 -6.10 10.07
C SER A 103 7.82 -6.06 10.70
N GLN A 104 6.81 -5.62 9.94
CA GLN A 104 5.47 -5.26 10.43
C GLN A 104 5.43 -3.92 11.18
N PHE A 105 5.26 -2.84 10.43
CA PHE A 105 4.86 -1.54 11.00
C PHE A 105 3.34 -1.46 10.95
N LEU A 106 2.71 -1.42 12.12
CA LEU A 106 1.33 -0.97 12.27
C LEU A 106 1.37 0.50 12.69
N TYR A 107 0.91 1.38 11.81
CA TYR A 107 0.69 2.78 12.13
C TYR A 107 -0.80 3.04 12.32
N GLN A 108 -1.20 3.36 13.55
CA GLN A 108 -2.53 3.88 13.80
C GLN A 108 -2.57 5.34 13.35
N VAL A 109 -3.44 5.65 12.39
CA VAL A 109 -3.65 7.01 11.92
C VAL A 109 -4.27 7.83 13.05
N PRO A 110 -3.61 8.89 13.55
CA PRO A 110 -4.05 9.58 14.76
C PRO A 110 -5.23 10.54 14.52
N PHE A 111 -5.68 10.68 13.27
CA PHE A 111 -6.78 11.54 12.86
C PHE A 111 -7.57 10.89 11.71
N PRO A 112 -8.83 11.30 11.47
CA PRO A 112 -9.58 10.87 10.29
C PRO A 112 -8.84 11.27 9.00
N ILE A 113 -8.71 10.32 8.06
CA ILE A 113 -8.17 10.63 6.74
C ILE A 113 -9.13 11.56 5.99
N SER A 114 -8.59 12.64 5.43
CA SER A 114 -9.29 13.60 4.58
C SER A 114 -8.65 13.67 3.19
N ASP A 115 -9.35 14.33 2.26
CA ASP A 115 -8.78 14.75 0.98
C ASP A 115 -7.50 15.57 1.20
N GLY A 116 -6.50 15.35 0.35
CA GLY A 116 -5.17 15.98 0.42
C GLY A 116 -4.19 15.36 1.41
N VAL A 117 -4.60 14.37 2.21
CA VAL A 117 -3.67 13.64 3.10
C VAL A 117 -2.71 12.78 2.26
N GLU A 118 -1.42 12.84 2.58
CA GLU A 118 -0.40 12.00 1.96
C GLU A 118 0.16 10.98 2.96
N ILE A 119 0.19 9.71 2.55
CA ILE A 119 0.87 8.64 3.27
C ILE A 119 2.13 8.31 2.49
N ILE A 120 3.29 8.50 3.11
CA ILE A 120 4.59 8.27 2.48
C ILE A 120 5.31 7.13 3.20
N VAL A 121 5.72 6.13 2.43
CA VAL A 121 6.45 4.95 2.91
C VAL A 121 7.80 4.88 2.23
N HIS A 122 8.86 4.92 3.04
CA HIS A 122 10.24 4.76 2.61
C HIS A 122 10.75 3.38 3.02
N GLY A 123 11.42 2.68 2.12
CA GLY A 123 12.00 1.37 2.44
C GLY A 123 13.02 0.90 1.43
N VAL A 124 13.55 -0.30 1.65
CA VAL A 124 14.42 -1.02 0.72
C VAL A 124 13.79 -2.39 0.52
N ALA A 125 13.40 -2.70 -0.71
CA ALA A 125 12.79 -3.99 -1.01
C ALA A 125 13.87 -5.07 -1.06
N THR A 126 13.86 -6.03 -0.15
CA THR A 126 14.96 -7.01 -0.03
C THR A 126 14.82 -8.23 -0.93
N GLY A 127 13.66 -8.38 -1.61
CA GLY A 127 13.32 -9.57 -2.39
C GLY A 127 12.86 -10.73 -1.52
N SER A 128 12.18 -11.70 -2.12
CA SER A 128 11.30 -12.70 -1.47
C SER A 128 11.85 -13.31 -0.17
N ALA A 129 11.09 -13.16 0.92
CA ALA A 129 11.17 -14.01 2.11
C ALA A 129 10.07 -15.08 2.08
N TYR A 130 9.83 -15.72 0.94
CA TYR A 130 9.02 -16.94 0.85
C TYR A 130 9.54 -17.79 -0.32
N ARG A 131 10.14 -18.93 0.01
CA ARG A 131 10.04 -20.18 -0.77
C ARG A 131 9.03 -21.06 -0.08
#